data_AF-A0A4P5P2T8-F1
#
_entry.id   AF-A0A4P5P2T8-F1
#
_cell.length_a   1.000
_cell.length_b   1.000
_cell.length_c   1.000
_cell.angle_alpha   90.00
_cell.angle_beta   90.00
_cell.angle_gamma   90.00
#
_symmetry.space_group_name_H-M   'P 1'
#
loop_
_entity.id
_entity.type
_entity.pdbx_description
1 polymer ?
#
loop_
_entity_poly.entity_id
_entity_poly.type
_entity_poly.pdbx_seq_one_letter_code
_entity_poly.pdbx_strand_id
1 'polypeptide(L)'
;MNAHAILVHHTRYRYDRPVHLGPQTIRLHPVPGCRSILSHNMDVAPLPCTRIWGQDTFGNRIARITFPERVTHFDITIRLATDQTPVNPFHFTLDPSARHWPAGRTCDDPALAPYRLNAADSGDGSPTPLLDAFVREWRAMLPCPTLDLLVDLTRDIASRITYRIRPEAGVWSPEETLSHGAGSCRDSAWLLIAVLRRLGFAARFVSGYLFQPDLNAPDRLGCDLHAWTQVHVPGAGWIGLDTTSGLLAAQGHIPLAVGTTPQQAAPVSGLLDQCVATFEAVMETMPMPPVADMASTARRAIHPS
;
A
#
# COMPACT_ATOMS: atom_id res chain seq x y z
N MET A 1 -18.95 4.16 -17.58
CA MET A 1 -19.82 4.01 -16.40
C MET A 1 -18.95 4.25 -15.19
N ASN A 2 -19.33 5.18 -14.30
CA ASN A 2 -18.61 5.35 -13.05
C ASN A 2 -18.98 4.17 -12.15
N ALA A 3 -18.00 3.31 -11.88
CA ALA A 3 -18.19 2.20 -10.94
C ALA A 3 -17.92 2.75 -9.55
N HIS A 4 -18.95 2.90 -8.73
CA HIS A 4 -18.79 3.29 -7.34
C HIS A 4 -18.80 2.03 -6.47
N ALA A 5 -17.85 1.92 -5.55
CA ALA A 5 -17.74 0.78 -4.64
C ALA A 5 -17.73 1.25 -3.18
N ILE A 6 -18.31 0.45 -2.30
CA ILE A 6 -18.14 0.59 -0.86
C ILE A 6 -17.35 -0.62 -0.37
N LEU A 7 -16.36 -0.37 0.47
CA LEU A 7 -15.59 -1.35 1.21
C LEU A 7 -15.94 -1.27 2.70
N VAL A 8 -16.15 -2.43 3.31
CA VAL A 8 -16.14 -2.63 4.75
C VAL A 8 -14.95 -3.53 5.08
N HIS A 9 -13.96 -2.98 5.79
CA HIS A 9 -12.79 -3.72 6.26
C HIS A 9 -12.86 -3.86 7.78
N HIS A 10 -12.88 -5.10 8.26
CA HIS A 10 -12.76 -5.44 9.67
C HIS A 10 -11.37 -6.00 9.95
N THR A 11 -10.66 -5.41 10.89
CA THR A 11 -9.45 -5.98 11.51
C THR A 11 -9.78 -6.33 12.95
N ARG A 12 -9.61 -7.59 13.36
CA ARG A 12 -9.94 -8.06 14.71
C ARG A 12 -8.75 -8.76 15.34
N TYR A 13 -8.37 -8.27 16.51
CA TYR A 13 -7.42 -8.93 17.39
C TYR A 13 -8.18 -9.49 18.59
N ARG A 14 -7.92 -10.74 18.96
CA ARG A 14 -8.40 -11.34 20.22
C ARG A 14 -7.19 -11.81 21.01
N TYR A 15 -7.19 -11.52 22.30
CA TYR A 15 -6.11 -11.87 23.21
C TYR A 15 -6.58 -12.96 24.16
N ASP A 16 -5.70 -13.89 24.49
CA ASP A 16 -5.95 -15.00 25.43
C ASP A 16 -6.22 -14.54 26.88
N ARG A 17 -5.88 -13.29 27.20
CA ARG A 17 -6.08 -12.66 28.51
C ARG A 17 -6.18 -11.13 28.37
N PRO A 18 -6.62 -10.41 29.43
CA PRO A 18 -6.54 -8.95 29.44
C PRO A 18 -5.09 -8.46 29.34
N VAL A 19 -4.78 -7.69 28.30
CA VAL A 19 -3.45 -7.16 27.99
C VAL A 19 -3.45 -5.64 28.02
N HIS A 20 -2.31 -5.04 28.36
CA HIS A 20 -2.11 -3.64 28.05
C HIS A 20 -1.72 -3.49 26.59
N LEU A 21 -2.45 -2.61 25.90
CA LEU A 21 -2.03 -2.06 24.62
C LEU A 21 -1.36 -0.72 24.89
N GLY A 22 -0.07 -0.62 24.56
CA GLY A 22 0.55 0.69 24.42
C GLY A 22 -0.07 1.48 23.26
N PRO A 23 0.42 2.69 22.96
CA PRO A 23 -0.11 3.48 21.86
C PRO A 23 -0.11 2.70 20.53
N GLN A 24 -1.30 2.51 19.97
CA GLN A 24 -1.49 1.90 18.66
C GLN A 24 -1.56 2.98 17.60
N THR A 25 -0.93 2.76 16.46
CA THR A 25 -0.98 3.62 15.29
C THR A 25 -1.68 2.88 14.16
N ILE A 26 -2.81 3.42 13.70
CA ILE A 26 -3.59 2.90 12.58
C ILE A 26 -3.33 3.78 11.35
N ARG A 27 -2.99 3.12 10.23
CA ARG A 27 -2.67 3.71 8.92
C ARG A 27 -3.67 3.30 7.83
N LEU A 28 -4.93 3.09 8.22
CA LEU A 28 -6.02 2.64 7.34
C LEU A 28 -6.89 3.80 6.81
N HIS A 29 -6.30 4.98 6.68
CA HIS A 29 -6.93 6.14 6.06
C HIS A 29 -6.21 6.46 4.75
N PRO A 30 -6.92 6.65 3.62
CA PRO A 30 -6.30 7.03 2.36
C PRO A 30 -5.36 8.23 2.48
N VAL A 31 -4.23 8.17 1.78
CA VAL A 31 -3.26 9.28 1.76
C VAL A 31 -3.89 10.55 1.18
N PRO A 32 -3.46 11.74 1.63
CA PRO A 32 -3.92 13.00 1.05
C PRO A 32 -3.71 13.05 -0.47
N GLY A 33 -4.71 13.56 -1.20
CA GLY A 33 -4.65 13.69 -2.66
C GLY A 33 -5.13 12.45 -3.44
N CYS A 34 -5.51 11.36 -2.77
CA CYS A 34 -6.19 10.24 -3.42
C CYS A 34 -7.57 10.68 -3.92
N ARG A 35 -7.73 10.78 -5.25
CA ARG A 35 -8.92 11.38 -5.89
C ARG A 35 -10.15 10.48 -5.86
N SER A 36 -9.96 9.18 -5.68
CA SER A 36 -11.03 8.19 -5.76
C SER A 36 -11.84 8.06 -4.47
N ILE A 37 -11.63 8.89 -3.44
CA ILE A 37 -12.28 8.73 -2.13
C ILE A 37 -13.50 9.64 -2.00
N LEU A 38 -14.67 9.02 -1.81
CA LEU A 38 -15.95 9.70 -1.63
C LEU A 38 -16.28 9.88 -0.15
N SER A 39 -16.04 8.85 0.66
CA SER A 39 -16.18 8.93 2.12
C SER A 39 -15.29 7.91 2.82
N HIS A 40 -14.90 8.22 4.06
CA HIS A 40 -14.14 7.34 4.94
C HIS A 40 -14.67 7.48 6.37
N ASN A 41 -14.90 6.36 7.03
CA ASN A 41 -15.15 6.30 8.45
C ASN A 41 -14.34 5.16 9.08
N MET A 42 -13.93 5.36 10.33
CA MET A 42 -13.25 4.35 11.12
C MET A 42 -13.87 4.28 12.50
N ASP A 43 -14.19 3.08 12.95
CA ASP A 43 -14.65 2.78 14.31
C ASP A 43 -13.66 1.84 14.99
N VAL A 44 -13.51 2.01 16.30
CA VAL A 44 -12.57 1.25 17.12
C VAL A 44 -13.30 0.73 18.36
N ALA A 45 -13.04 -0.53 18.72
CA ALA A 45 -13.51 -1.13 19.97
C ALA A 45 -12.36 -1.88 20.67
N PRO A 46 -12.39 -2.02 22.01
CA PRO A 46 -13.47 -1.60 22.93
C PRO A 46 -13.50 -0.09 23.23
N LEU A 47 -14.59 0.36 23.85
CA LEU A 47 -14.70 1.71 24.43
C LEU A 47 -14.61 1.60 25.98
N PRO A 48 -14.13 2.63 26.69
CA PRO A 48 -13.61 3.90 26.16
C PRO A 48 -12.19 3.75 25.58
N CYS A 49 -11.92 4.46 24.49
CA CYS A 49 -10.57 4.63 23.95
C CYS A 49 -10.33 6.09 23.59
N THR A 50 -9.10 6.57 23.73
CA THR A 50 -8.72 7.88 23.23
C THR A 50 -8.24 7.74 21.80
N ARG A 51 -8.81 8.55 20.89
CA ARG A 51 -8.43 8.59 19.48
C ARG A 51 -7.94 9.98 19.10
N ILE A 52 -6.70 10.06 18.63
CA ILE A 52 -6.08 11.30 18.15
C ILE A 52 -5.67 11.11 16.68
N TRP A 53 -6.20 11.95 15.81
CA TRP A 53 -5.79 12.01 14.41
C TRP A 53 -4.56 12.90 14.24
N GLY A 54 -3.67 12.51 13.33
CA GLY A 54 -2.52 13.33 12.96
C GLY A 54 -1.93 12.91 11.63
N GLN A 55 -0.74 13.42 11.35
CA GLN A 55 0.05 13.08 10.18
C GLN A 55 1.44 12.62 10.63
N ASP A 56 2.00 11.60 9.98
CA ASP A 56 3.39 11.20 10.20
C ASP A 56 4.36 11.94 9.27
N THR A 57 5.67 11.65 9.40
CA THR A 57 6.74 12.29 8.63
C THR A 57 6.67 12.00 7.13
N PHE A 58 5.92 10.97 6.71
CA PHE A 58 5.74 10.62 5.30
C PHE A 58 4.48 11.24 4.71
N GLY A 59 3.72 11.97 5.53
CA GLY A 59 2.47 12.58 5.12
C GLY A 59 1.26 11.66 5.27
N ASN A 60 1.41 10.47 5.86
CA ASN A 60 0.29 9.54 6.05
C ASN A 60 -0.68 10.08 7.10
N ARG A 61 -1.98 9.94 6.86
CA ARG A 61 -2.99 10.26 7.87
C ARG A 61 -3.11 9.08 8.84
N ILE A 62 -2.77 9.32 10.11
CA ILE A 62 -2.69 8.28 11.13
C ILE A 62 -3.66 8.55 12.28
N ALA A 63 -4.21 7.50 12.85
CA ALA A 63 -4.92 7.56 14.11
C ALA A 63 -4.11 6.89 15.20
N ARG A 64 -3.85 7.61 16.29
CA ARG A 64 -3.26 7.08 17.51
C ARG A 64 -4.38 6.70 18.47
N ILE A 65 -4.41 5.43 18.86
CA ILE A 65 -5.38 4.87 19.79
C ILE A 65 -4.67 4.49 21.08
N THR A 66 -5.22 4.91 22.21
CA THR A 66 -4.81 4.45 23.54
C THR A 66 -6.02 3.97 24.33
N PHE A 67 -5.82 2.93 25.13
CA PHE A 67 -6.83 2.38 26.02
C PHE A 67 -6.44 2.69 27.47
N PRO A 68 -7.37 3.17 28.31
CA PRO A 68 -7.08 3.44 29.72
C PRO A 68 -6.95 2.15 30.54
N GLU A 69 -7.60 1.06 30.11
CA GLU A 69 -7.64 -0.22 30.81
C GLU A 69 -7.10 -1.35 29.94
N ARG A 70 -6.86 -2.50 30.57
CA ARG A 70 -6.51 -3.74 29.86
C ARG A 70 -7.68 -4.18 28.98
N VAL A 71 -7.36 -4.69 27.79
CA VAL A 71 -8.36 -5.14 26.82
C VAL A 71 -8.18 -6.62 26.49
N THR A 72 -9.27 -7.29 26.13
CA THR A 72 -9.26 -8.67 25.60
C THR A 72 -9.36 -8.72 24.09
N HIS A 73 -9.63 -7.59 23.45
CA HIS A 73 -9.72 -7.46 22.02
C HIS A 73 -9.35 -6.06 21.55
N PHE A 74 -9.08 -5.94 20.26
CA PHE A 74 -8.92 -4.67 19.56
C PHE A 74 -9.52 -4.82 18.17
N ASP A 75 -10.60 -4.10 17.92
CA ASP A 75 -11.33 -4.17 16.65
C ASP A 75 -11.25 -2.82 15.94
N ILE A 76 -10.97 -2.88 14.65
CA ILE A 76 -10.96 -1.73 13.76
C ILE A 76 -11.95 -2.03 12.64
N THR A 77 -12.88 -1.12 12.41
CA THR A 77 -13.83 -1.20 11.30
C THR A 77 -13.67 0.02 10.42
N ILE A 78 -13.29 -0.17 9.17
CA ILE A 78 -13.20 0.87 8.15
C ILE A 78 -14.38 0.74 7.21
N ARG A 79 -15.05 1.86 6.94
CA ARG A 79 -16.04 2.00 5.89
C ARG A 79 -15.53 3.02 4.90
N LEU A 80 -15.32 2.60 3.65
CA LEU A 80 -14.75 3.43 2.60
C LEU A 80 -15.67 3.41 1.38
N ALA A 81 -16.09 4.57 0.89
CA ALA A 81 -16.76 4.67 -0.40
C ALA A 81 -15.81 5.30 -1.42
N THR A 82 -15.72 4.71 -2.61
CA THR A 82 -14.73 5.06 -3.61
C THR A 82 -15.28 5.07 -5.04
N ASP A 83 -14.76 5.99 -5.86
CA ASP A 83 -14.94 6.03 -7.31
C ASP A 83 -13.87 5.18 -8.01
N GLN A 84 -14.32 4.11 -8.65
CA GLN A 84 -13.53 3.13 -9.40
C GLN A 84 -13.60 3.36 -10.91
N THR A 85 -13.93 4.59 -11.33
CA THR A 85 -13.84 4.98 -12.74
C THR A 85 -12.41 4.75 -13.26
N PRO A 86 -12.23 4.01 -14.38
CA PRO A 86 -10.91 3.75 -14.92
C PRO A 86 -10.13 5.02 -15.22
N VAL A 87 -8.85 5.03 -14.83
CA VAL A 87 -7.92 6.11 -15.13
C VAL A 87 -6.80 5.59 -16.00
N ASN A 88 -6.26 6.44 -16.87
CA ASN A 88 -5.06 6.09 -17.63
C ASN A 88 -3.84 6.16 -16.68
N PRO A 89 -3.18 5.03 -16.36
CA PRO A 89 -2.04 5.03 -15.44
C PRO A 89 -0.80 5.73 -16.03
N PHE A 90 -0.79 6.01 -17.34
CA PHE A 90 0.27 6.76 -18.03
C PHE A 90 -0.05 8.25 -18.21
N HIS A 91 -1.07 8.77 -17.53
CA HIS A 91 -1.46 10.18 -17.64
C HIS A 91 -0.54 11.10 -16.81
N PHE A 92 0.72 11.21 -17.25
CA PHE A 92 1.74 12.10 -16.70
C PHE A 92 2.75 12.47 -17.80
N THR A 93 3.62 13.43 -17.51
CA THR A 93 4.70 13.84 -18.42
C THR A 93 6.04 13.68 -17.73
N LEU A 94 7.05 13.17 -18.43
CA LEU A 94 8.42 13.16 -17.92
C LEU A 94 9.15 14.44 -18.32
N ASP A 95 9.92 14.99 -17.39
CA ASP A 95 10.87 16.05 -17.71
C ASP A 95 11.85 15.56 -18.79
N PRO A 96 12.32 16.42 -19.70
CA PRO A 96 13.24 16.01 -20.77
C PRO A 96 14.48 15.26 -20.24
N SER A 97 15.02 15.67 -19.09
CA SER A 97 16.18 15.07 -18.43
C SER A 97 15.91 13.72 -17.75
N ALA A 98 14.64 13.31 -17.64
CA ALA A 98 14.20 12.07 -17.03
C ALA A 98 13.61 11.07 -18.05
N ARG A 99 13.57 11.40 -19.35
CA ARG A 99 13.07 10.49 -20.40
C ARG A 99 13.97 9.28 -20.62
N HIS A 100 15.28 9.45 -20.41
CA HIS A 100 16.26 8.37 -20.43
C HIS A 100 16.95 8.33 -19.07
N TRP A 101 17.06 7.14 -18.47
CA TRP A 101 17.77 6.97 -17.21
C TRP A 101 19.25 6.71 -17.51
N PRO A 102 20.17 7.58 -17.07
CA PRO A 102 21.58 7.43 -17.42
C PRO A 102 22.29 6.41 -16.53
N ALA A 103 23.38 5.84 -17.03
CA ALA A 103 24.24 4.97 -16.24
C ALA A 103 24.90 5.77 -15.09
N GLY A 104 24.86 5.25 -13.87
CA GLY A 104 25.59 5.80 -12.73
C GLY A 104 24.98 7.05 -12.07
N ARG A 105 23.82 7.54 -12.52
CA ARG A 105 23.12 8.65 -11.85
C ARG A 105 22.32 8.16 -10.66
N THR A 106 22.31 8.96 -9.61
CA THR A 106 21.31 8.88 -8.55
C THR A 106 20.31 10.02 -8.72
N CYS A 107 19.07 9.82 -8.28
CA CYS A 107 18.15 10.94 -8.10
C CYS A 107 18.83 11.99 -7.21
N ASP A 108 18.96 13.23 -7.65
CA ASP A 108 19.78 14.24 -6.97
C ASP A 108 19.00 15.17 -6.03
N ASP A 109 17.67 15.04 -6.01
CA ASP A 109 16.80 15.86 -5.17
C ASP A 109 17.03 15.57 -3.68
N PRO A 110 17.50 16.56 -2.89
CA PRO A 110 17.71 16.40 -1.45
C PRO A 110 16.44 15.99 -0.69
N ALA A 111 15.26 16.43 -1.14
CA ALA A 111 13.98 16.08 -0.50
C ALA A 111 13.66 14.58 -0.64
N LEU A 112 14.25 13.92 -1.64
CA LEU A 112 14.06 12.49 -1.90
C LEU A 112 15.14 11.62 -1.24
N ALA A 113 16.11 12.22 -0.54
CA ALA A 113 17.19 11.51 0.12
C ALA A 113 16.74 10.31 0.97
N PRO A 114 15.66 10.39 1.77
CA PRO A 114 15.21 9.25 2.58
C PRO A 114 14.75 8.02 1.78
N TYR A 115 14.40 8.20 0.50
CA TYR A 115 13.84 7.15 -0.36
C TYR A 115 14.87 6.57 -1.35
N ARG A 116 16.10 7.08 -1.34
CA ARG A 116 17.22 6.55 -2.13
C ARG A 116 17.93 5.44 -1.34
N LEU A 117 18.83 4.72 -2.01
CA LEU A 117 19.72 3.77 -1.32
C LEU A 117 20.53 4.52 -0.26
N ASN A 118 20.29 4.22 1.01
CA ASN A 118 21.14 4.69 2.10
C ASN A 118 22.26 3.69 2.39
N ALA A 119 23.39 4.13 2.93
CA ALA A 119 24.46 3.22 3.37
C ALA A 119 23.96 2.20 4.42
N ALA A 120 22.93 2.57 5.18
CA ALA A 120 22.22 1.72 6.13
C ALA A 120 21.16 0.78 5.50
N ASP A 121 20.78 0.97 4.22
CA ASP A 121 19.86 0.08 3.47
C ASP A 121 20.58 -1.18 2.95
N SER A 122 21.89 -1.34 3.25
CA SER A 122 22.68 -2.54 2.96
C SER A 122 22.29 -3.76 3.82
N GLY A 123 21.10 -3.72 4.44
CA GLY A 123 20.64 -4.73 5.40
C GLY A 123 21.42 -4.67 6.70
N ASP A 124 21.36 -5.77 7.45
CA ASP A 124 22.18 -6.05 8.63
C ASP A 124 23.68 -6.28 8.29
N GLY A 125 24.08 -6.02 7.04
CA GLY A 125 25.41 -6.33 6.50
C GLY A 125 25.50 -7.72 5.85
N SER A 126 24.41 -8.48 5.79
CA SER A 126 24.39 -9.77 5.11
C SER A 126 24.66 -9.64 3.61
N PRO A 127 25.46 -10.55 3.01
CA PRO A 127 25.69 -10.57 1.57
C PRO A 127 24.39 -10.75 0.77
N THR A 128 24.26 -10.05 -0.36
CA THR A 128 23.09 -10.14 -1.24
C THR A 128 23.44 -10.56 -2.69
N PRO A 129 24.11 -11.71 -2.90
CA PRO A 129 24.65 -12.07 -4.21
C PRO A 129 23.58 -12.21 -5.30
N LEU A 130 22.37 -12.69 -4.99
CA LEU A 130 21.28 -12.79 -5.97
C LEU A 130 20.77 -11.41 -6.34
N LEU A 131 20.55 -10.53 -5.35
CA LEU A 131 20.13 -9.15 -5.63
C LEU A 131 21.20 -8.38 -6.41
N ASP A 132 22.48 -8.55 -6.07
CA ASP A 132 23.59 -7.91 -6.75
C ASP A 132 23.74 -8.38 -8.19
N ALA A 133 23.53 -9.68 -8.44
CA ALA A 133 23.49 -10.22 -9.80
C ALA A 133 22.31 -9.64 -10.60
N PHE A 134 21.12 -9.60 -10.00
CA PHE A 134 19.92 -9.08 -10.63
C PHE A 134 20.05 -7.58 -10.97
N VAL A 135 20.55 -6.77 -10.04
CA VAL A 135 20.82 -5.34 -10.28
C VAL A 135 21.86 -5.15 -11.38
N ARG A 136 22.88 -6.01 -11.46
CA ARG A 136 23.92 -5.93 -12.50
C ARG A 136 23.35 -6.20 -13.89
N GLU A 137 22.41 -7.14 -14.04
CA GLU A 137 21.68 -7.38 -15.31
C GLU A 137 20.98 -6.10 -15.79
N TRP A 138 20.21 -5.47 -14.90
CA TRP A 138 19.47 -4.25 -15.23
C TRP A 138 20.36 -3.03 -15.44
N ARG A 139 21.44 -2.90 -14.66
CA ARG A 139 22.42 -1.83 -14.82
C ARG A 139 23.13 -1.89 -16.17
N ALA A 140 23.35 -3.08 -16.73
CA ALA A 140 23.98 -3.26 -18.03
C ALA A 140 23.11 -2.75 -19.20
N MET A 141 21.81 -2.57 -19.00
CA MET A 141 20.89 -2.01 -20.00
C MET A 141 20.85 -0.47 -20.00
N LEU A 142 21.55 0.20 -19.08
CA LEU A 142 21.60 1.66 -19.02
C LEU A 142 22.64 2.23 -20.00
N PRO A 143 22.38 3.39 -20.65
CA PRO A 143 21.16 4.19 -20.56
C PRO A 143 20.02 3.63 -21.40
N CYS A 144 18.79 3.74 -20.91
CA CYS A 144 17.58 3.33 -21.63
C CYS A 144 16.41 4.29 -21.34
N PRO A 145 15.31 4.22 -22.12
CA PRO A 145 14.10 4.98 -21.81
C PRO A 145 13.59 4.63 -20.40
N THR A 146 13.37 5.66 -19.57
CA THR A 146 13.04 5.46 -18.15
C THR A 146 11.72 4.70 -17.97
N LEU A 147 10.71 4.99 -18.78
CA LEU A 147 9.42 4.33 -18.65
C LEU A 147 9.51 2.85 -19.01
N ASP A 148 10.23 2.51 -20.08
CA ASP A 148 10.43 1.13 -20.52
C ASP A 148 11.17 0.34 -19.43
N LEU A 149 12.22 0.93 -18.85
CA LEU A 149 12.93 0.34 -17.70
C LEU A 149 11.99 0.00 -16.54
N LEU A 150 11.12 0.93 -16.14
CA LEU A 150 10.20 0.73 -15.02
C LEU A 150 9.15 -0.35 -15.32
N VAL A 151 8.58 -0.34 -16.53
CA VAL A 151 7.58 -1.32 -16.97
C VAL A 151 8.20 -2.71 -17.07
N ASP A 152 9.33 -2.84 -17.76
CA ASP A 152 9.97 -4.11 -18.01
C ASP A 152 10.53 -4.72 -16.72
N LEU A 153 11.12 -3.91 -15.83
CA LEU A 153 11.57 -4.39 -14.52
C LEU A 153 10.41 -4.88 -13.66
N THR A 154 9.28 -4.15 -13.66
CA THR A 154 8.08 -4.56 -12.90
C THR A 154 7.53 -5.89 -13.44
N ARG A 155 7.51 -6.06 -14.76
CA ARG A 155 7.06 -7.30 -15.42
C ARG A 155 8.02 -8.46 -15.19
N ASP A 156 9.33 -8.21 -15.21
CA ASP A 156 10.35 -9.25 -14.98
C ASP A 156 10.29 -9.78 -13.54
N ILE A 157 10.09 -8.91 -12.55
CA ILE A 157 9.86 -9.38 -11.17
C ILE A 157 8.55 -10.19 -11.09
N ALA A 158 7.47 -9.71 -11.72
CA ALA A 158 6.20 -10.42 -11.74
C ALA A 158 6.29 -11.82 -12.39
N SER A 159 7.15 -11.99 -13.40
CA SER A 159 7.35 -13.28 -14.06
C SER A 159 8.28 -14.23 -13.29
N ARG A 160 9.25 -13.69 -12.54
CA ARG A 160 10.23 -14.46 -11.76
C ARG A 160 9.72 -14.86 -10.38
N ILE A 161 8.84 -14.07 -9.77
CA ILE A 161 8.36 -14.28 -8.40
C ILE A 161 6.95 -14.84 -8.42
N THR A 162 6.81 -16.12 -8.09
CA THR A 162 5.51 -16.77 -7.94
C THR A 162 4.75 -16.18 -6.76
N TYR A 163 3.58 -15.58 -6.99
CA TYR A 163 2.74 -15.03 -5.92
C TYR A 163 2.28 -16.13 -4.95
N ARG A 164 2.46 -15.89 -3.66
CA ARG A 164 2.00 -16.76 -2.57
C ARG A 164 1.38 -15.93 -1.46
N ILE A 165 0.22 -16.35 -0.98
CA ILE A 165 -0.38 -15.81 0.24
C ILE A 165 0.46 -16.29 1.43
N ARG A 166 0.86 -15.35 2.28
CA ARG A 166 1.71 -15.63 3.43
C ARG A 166 1.05 -15.15 4.72
N PRO A 167 0.68 -16.06 5.63
CA PRO A 167 0.08 -15.69 6.90
C PRO A 167 1.10 -15.16 7.91
N GLU A 168 2.40 -15.44 7.71
CA GLU A 168 3.43 -15.00 8.66
C GLU A 168 3.55 -13.47 8.67
N ALA A 169 3.90 -12.89 9.80
CA ALA A 169 4.23 -11.48 9.89
C ALA A 169 5.60 -11.19 9.26
N GLY A 170 5.82 -9.91 8.91
CA GLY A 170 7.09 -9.45 8.35
C GLY A 170 7.17 -9.53 6.83
N VAL A 171 8.28 -9.05 6.28
CA VAL A 171 8.56 -9.02 4.85
C VAL A 171 9.88 -9.73 4.64
N TRP A 172 9.94 -10.64 3.67
CA TRP A 172 11.20 -11.26 3.28
C TRP A 172 12.16 -10.22 2.74
N SER A 173 13.44 -10.41 3.02
CA SER A 173 14.49 -9.64 2.35
C SER A 173 14.41 -9.86 0.83
N PRO A 174 14.92 -8.91 0.03
CA PRO A 174 15.04 -9.09 -1.41
C PRO A 174 15.82 -10.36 -1.79
N GLU A 175 16.85 -10.71 -1.02
CA GLU A 175 17.66 -11.91 -1.22
C GLU A 175 16.85 -13.19 -0.97
N GLU A 176 16.10 -13.26 0.13
CA GLU A 176 15.19 -14.39 0.41
C GLU A 176 14.11 -14.52 -0.68
N THR A 177 13.54 -13.40 -1.12
CA THR A 177 12.50 -13.38 -2.17
C THR A 177 13.05 -13.94 -3.49
N LEU A 178 14.25 -13.53 -3.90
CA LEU A 178 14.92 -14.06 -5.09
C LEU A 178 15.31 -15.54 -4.93
N SER A 179 15.84 -15.92 -3.76
CA SER A 179 16.23 -17.29 -3.45
C SER A 179 15.04 -18.26 -3.51
N HIS A 180 13.89 -17.85 -2.98
CA HIS A 180 12.66 -18.63 -3.03
C HIS A 180 11.98 -18.63 -4.40
N GLY A 181 12.22 -17.62 -5.25
CA GLY A 181 11.49 -17.42 -6.51
C GLY A 181 9.97 -17.24 -6.30
N ALA A 182 9.59 -16.81 -5.09
CA ALA A 182 8.20 -16.69 -4.66
C ALA A 182 8.09 -15.67 -3.54
N GLY A 183 6.88 -15.15 -3.32
CA GLY A 183 6.62 -14.19 -2.27
C GLY A 183 5.20 -13.65 -2.30
N SER A 184 4.83 -12.94 -1.25
CA SER A 184 3.60 -12.15 -1.20
C SER A 184 3.82 -10.77 -1.83
N CYS A 185 2.74 -10.00 -2.04
CA CYS A 185 2.82 -8.67 -2.65
C CYS A 185 3.79 -7.71 -1.94
N ARG A 186 3.86 -7.79 -0.60
CA ARG A 186 4.83 -7.02 0.21
C ARG A 186 6.28 -7.44 -0.04
N ASP A 187 6.54 -8.72 -0.31
CA ASP A 187 7.89 -9.23 -0.55
C ASP A 187 8.40 -8.78 -1.93
N SER A 188 7.57 -8.95 -2.97
CA SER A 188 7.91 -8.53 -4.34
C SER A 188 7.96 -7.01 -4.49
N ALA A 189 7.12 -6.25 -3.78
CA ALA A 189 7.21 -4.78 -3.75
C ALA A 189 8.49 -4.30 -3.07
N TRP A 190 8.92 -4.99 -2.00
CA TRP A 190 10.17 -4.65 -1.32
C TRP A 190 11.41 -4.99 -2.16
N LEU A 191 11.40 -6.12 -2.87
CA LEU A 191 12.41 -6.45 -3.87
C LEU A 191 12.54 -5.36 -4.94
N LEU A 192 11.42 -4.91 -5.53
CA LEU A 192 11.46 -3.86 -6.56
C LEU A 192 12.04 -2.54 -6.01
N ILE A 193 11.68 -2.15 -4.78
CA ILE A 193 12.27 -0.96 -4.13
C ILE A 193 13.79 -1.10 -4.00
N ALA A 194 14.27 -2.25 -3.53
CA ALA A 194 15.69 -2.49 -3.36
C ALA A 194 16.45 -2.39 -4.69
N VAL A 195 15.89 -2.97 -5.77
CA VAL A 195 16.48 -2.88 -7.12
C VAL A 195 16.49 -1.44 -7.61
N LEU A 196 15.36 -0.74 -7.55
CA LEU A 196 15.24 0.65 -8.00
C LEU A 196 16.20 1.58 -7.26
N ARG A 197 16.30 1.44 -5.93
CA ARG A 197 17.26 2.21 -5.12
C ARG A 197 18.70 1.94 -5.54
N ARG A 198 19.07 0.67 -5.80
CA ARG A 198 20.40 0.31 -6.32
C ARG A 198 20.64 0.75 -7.76
N LEU A 199 19.60 1.01 -8.54
CA LEU A 199 19.67 1.66 -9.87
C LEU A 199 19.68 3.20 -9.79
N GLY A 200 19.62 3.76 -8.58
CA GLY A 200 19.74 5.19 -8.33
C GLY A 200 18.41 5.93 -8.21
N PHE A 201 17.26 5.26 -8.30
CA PHE A 201 15.96 5.89 -8.12
C PHE A 201 15.64 6.17 -6.64
N ALA A 202 14.75 7.13 -6.42
CA ALA A 202 14.03 7.24 -5.16
C ALA A 202 12.77 6.38 -5.23
N ALA A 203 12.64 5.41 -4.34
CA ALA A 203 11.52 4.49 -4.29
C ALA A 203 11.01 4.29 -2.86
N ARG A 204 9.69 4.12 -2.70
CA ARG A 204 9.02 3.97 -1.42
C ARG A 204 8.01 2.83 -1.44
N PHE A 205 7.80 2.26 -0.25
CA PHE A 205 6.82 1.21 -0.03
C PHE A 205 5.44 1.83 0.14
N VAL A 206 4.42 1.20 -0.44
CA VAL A 206 3.03 1.59 -0.29
C VAL A 206 2.24 0.42 0.26
N SER A 207 1.47 0.68 1.31
CA SER A 207 0.43 -0.21 1.82
C SER A 207 -0.93 0.41 1.53
N GLY A 208 -1.86 -0.36 0.98
CA GLY A 208 -3.17 0.15 0.66
C GLY A 208 -4.22 -0.90 0.36
N TYR A 209 -5.32 -0.49 -0.25
CA TYR A 209 -6.33 -1.40 -0.78
C TYR A 209 -6.12 -1.61 -2.28
N LEU A 210 -6.40 -2.81 -2.77
CA LEU A 210 -6.51 -3.10 -4.19
C LEU A 210 -7.94 -3.58 -4.49
N PHE A 211 -8.70 -2.75 -5.19
CA PHE A 211 -9.95 -3.15 -5.82
C PHE A 211 -9.66 -3.80 -7.17
N GLN A 212 -10.21 -4.98 -7.38
CA GLN A 212 -10.04 -5.76 -8.61
C GLN A 212 -11.28 -6.61 -8.85
N PRO A 213 -11.57 -7.03 -10.10
CA PRO A 213 -12.64 -7.98 -10.36
C PRO A 213 -12.48 -9.24 -9.48
N ASP A 214 -13.56 -9.67 -8.84
CA ASP A 214 -13.58 -10.91 -8.05
C ASP A 214 -13.38 -12.10 -8.99
N LEU A 215 -12.40 -12.95 -8.69
CA LEU A 215 -12.07 -14.13 -9.49
C LEU A 215 -13.26 -15.08 -9.63
N ASN A 216 -14.11 -15.17 -8.61
CA ASN A 216 -15.29 -16.04 -8.60
C ASN A 216 -16.55 -15.35 -9.12
N ALA A 217 -16.54 -14.02 -9.22
CA ALA A 217 -17.65 -13.21 -9.69
C ALA A 217 -17.13 -11.96 -10.42
N PRO A 218 -16.68 -12.07 -11.68
CA PRO A 218 -16.01 -10.97 -12.40
C PRO A 218 -16.81 -9.66 -12.51
N ASP A 219 -18.14 -9.75 -12.41
CA ASP A 219 -19.06 -8.60 -12.39
C ASP A 219 -19.08 -7.85 -11.04
N ARG A 220 -18.37 -8.36 -10.04
CA ARG A 220 -18.19 -7.76 -8.72
C ARG A 220 -16.73 -7.37 -8.54
N LEU A 221 -16.50 -6.30 -7.79
CA LEU A 221 -15.15 -5.94 -7.36
C LEU A 221 -14.88 -6.63 -6.04
N GLY A 222 -13.83 -7.44 -5.94
CA GLY A 222 -13.21 -7.80 -4.67
C GLY A 222 -12.29 -6.68 -4.17
N CYS A 223 -11.87 -6.76 -2.91
CA CYS A 223 -10.88 -5.85 -2.35
C CYS A 223 -10.05 -6.56 -1.29
N ASP A 224 -8.74 -6.39 -1.38
CA ASP A 224 -7.78 -6.90 -0.39
C ASP A 224 -6.82 -5.78 0.07
N LEU A 225 -6.19 -5.99 1.23
CA LEU A 225 -5.00 -5.25 1.60
C LEU A 225 -3.87 -5.66 0.66
N HIS A 226 -3.20 -4.67 0.10
CA HIS A 226 -2.18 -4.87 -0.90
C HIS A 226 -0.97 -3.98 -0.65
N ALA A 227 0.15 -4.38 -1.22
CA ALA A 227 1.38 -3.61 -1.19
C ALA A 227 1.99 -3.50 -2.59
N TRP A 228 2.53 -2.33 -2.88
CA TRP A 228 3.20 -2.04 -4.15
C TRP A 228 4.31 -1.01 -3.97
N THR A 229 5.05 -0.76 -5.04
CA THR A 229 6.16 0.19 -5.04
C THR A 229 5.71 1.52 -5.65
N GLN A 230 6.19 2.63 -5.10
CA GLN A 230 6.18 3.91 -5.80
C GLN A 230 7.60 4.37 -6.10
N VAL A 231 7.83 4.84 -7.32
CA VAL A 231 9.11 5.40 -7.77
C VAL A 231 8.92 6.86 -8.15
N HIS A 232 9.83 7.73 -7.74
CA HIS A 232 9.77 9.15 -8.11
C HIS A 232 10.54 9.41 -9.40
N VAL A 233 9.88 10.00 -10.39
CA VAL A 233 10.49 10.43 -11.65
C VAL A 233 10.17 11.90 -11.92
N PRO A 234 11.16 12.77 -12.19
CA PRO A 234 10.93 14.18 -12.50
C PRO A 234 9.89 14.39 -13.62
N GLY A 235 9.00 15.36 -13.42
CA GLY A 235 7.80 15.61 -14.24
C GLY A 235 6.59 14.75 -13.86
N ALA A 236 6.76 13.44 -13.61
CA ALA A 236 5.66 12.54 -13.27
C ALA A 236 5.33 12.46 -11.77
N GLY A 237 6.30 12.77 -10.91
CA GLY A 237 6.17 12.55 -9.48
C GLY A 237 6.26 11.06 -9.12
N TRP A 238 5.42 10.61 -8.19
CA TRP A 238 5.40 9.22 -7.72
C TRP A 238 4.53 8.34 -8.63
N ILE A 239 5.18 7.45 -9.39
CA ILE A 239 4.54 6.44 -10.24
C ILE A 239 4.40 5.15 -9.44
N GLY A 240 3.21 4.54 -9.41
CA GLY A 240 2.98 3.26 -8.75
C GLY A 240 3.26 2.07 -9.68
N LEU A 241 3.93 1.06 -9.17
CA LEU A 241 4.34 -0.17 -9.85
C LEU A 241 3.95 -1.38 -9.00
N ASP A 242 3.15 -2.27 -9.56
CA ASP A 242 2.64 -3.45 -8.88
C ASP A 242 3.26 -4.72 -9.49
N THR A 243 4.20 -5.32 -8.75
CA THR A 243 4.90 -6.54 -9.15
C THR A 243 4.04 -7.80 -9.03
N THR A 244 2.83 -7.71 -8.49
CA THR A 244 1.90 -8.85 -8.47
C THR A 244 1.21 -9.00 -9.82
N SER A 245 0.84 -7.88 -10.46
CA SER A 245 0.23 -7.87 -11.79
C SER A 245 1.23 -7.63 -12.93
N GLY A 246 2.42 -7.09 -12.61
CA GLY A 246 3.39 -6.66 -13.62
C GLY A 246 3.01 -5.34 -14.30
N LEU A 247 2.11 -4.55 -13.70
CA LEU A 247 1.51 -3.35 -14.28
C LEU A 247 1.75 -2.10 -13.42
N LEU A 248 1.48 -0.93 -13.99
CA LEU A 248 1.38 0.31 -13.22
C LEU A 248 0.13 0.29 -12.33
N ALA A 249 0.24 0.89 -11.15
CA ALA A 249 -0.90 1.12 -10.28
C ALA A 249 -1.91 2.07 -10.94
N ALA A 250 -3.20 1.76 -10.79
CA ALA A 250 -4.29 2.51 -11.42
C ALA A 250 -5.44 2.77 -10.42
N GLN A 251 -6.67 2.98 -10.89
CA GLN A 251 -7.82 3.37 -10.05
C GLN A 251 -8.11 2.42 -8.88
N GLY A 252 -7.81 1.12 -9.05
CA GLY A 252 -8.03 0.11 -8.02
C GLY A 252 -7.07 0.21 -6.85
N HIS A 253 -5.91 0.85 -7.02
CA HIS A 253 -4.89 1.00 -6.00
C HIS A 253 -5.18 2.24 -5.15
N ILE A 254 -5.71 2.04 -3.96
CA ILE A 254 -5.98 3.10 -2.98
C ILE A 254 -4.86 3.14 -1.94
N PRO A 255 -3.87 4.05 -2.08
CA PRO A 255 -2.78 4.17 -1.10
C PRO A 255 -3.31 4.64 0.26
N LEU A 256 -2.96 3.91 1.32
CA LEU A 256 -3.31 4.26 2.71
C LEU A 256 -2.09 4.78 3.48
N ALA A 257 -0.93 4.15 3.29
CA ALA A 257 0.33 4.63 3.85
C ALA A 257 1.52 4.37 2.94
N VAL A 258 2.50 5.25 3.05
CA VAL A 258 3.80 5.13 2.40
C VAL A 258 4.94 5.19 3.42
N GLY A 259 6.06 4.55 3.11
CA GLY A 259 7.24 4.54 3.99
C GLY A 259 8.52 4.23 3.24
N THR A 260 9.67 4.50 3.86
CA THR A 260 10.97 4.10 3.32
C THR A 260 11.23 2.61 3.57
N THR A 261 10.58 2.02 4.57
CA THR A 261 10.59 0.57 4.84
C THR A 261 9.16 0.02 4.99
N PRO A 262 8.94 -1.29 4.80
CA PRO A 262 7.62 -1.88 4.96
C PRO A 262 7.01 -1.67 6.35
N GLN A 263 7.83 -1.68 7.41
CA GLN A 263 7.38 -1.52 8.80
C GLN A 263 6.78 -0.14 9.05
N GLN A 264 7.28 0.91 8.38
CA GLN A 264 6.76 2.27 8.52
C GLN A 264 5.38 2.44 7.87
N ALA A 265 5.04 1.59 6.90
CA ALA A 265 3.75 1.57 6.22
C ALA A 265 2.80 0.48 6.75
N ALA A 266 3.14 -0.19 7.85
CA ALA A 266 2.30 -1.24 8.43
C ALA A 266 0.89 -0.69 8.77
N PRO A 267 -0.20 -1.39 8.35
CA PRO A 267 -1.57 -0.94 8.56
C PRO A 267 -1.92 -0.63 10.02
N VAL A 268 -1.40 -1.45 10.93
CA VAL A 268 -1.51 -1.29 12.39
C VAL A 268 -0.15 -1.58 12.99
N SER A 269 0.32 -0.70 13.86
CA SER A 269 1.59 -0.88 14.60
C SER A 269 1.46 -0.32 16.01
N GLY A 270 2.03 -0.99 17.00
CA GLY A 270 2.03 -0.50 18.37
C GLY A 270 2.69 -1.49 19.31
N LEU A 271 2.66 -1.16 20.60
CA LEU A 271 3.19 -2.01 21.65
C LEU A 271 2.07 -2.86 22.25
N LEU A 272 2.38 -4.12 22.57
CA LEU A 272 1.44 -5.08 23.13
C LEU A 272 2.20 -5.92 24.17
N ASP A 273 1.60 -6.13 25.35
CA ASP A 273 2.09 -7.10 26.32
C ASP A 273 2.28 -8.47 25.67
N GLN A 274 3.30 -9.24 26.08
CA GLN A 274 3.49 -10.60 25.57
C GLN A 274 2.25 -11.48 25.83
N CYS A 275 1.55 -11.90 24.78
CA CYS A 275 0.33 -12.70 24.89
C CYS A 275 0.18 -13.64 23.68
N VAL A 276 -0.81 -14.53 23.74
CA VAL A 276 -1.26 -15.25 22.55
C VAL A 276 -2.39 -14.45 21.93
N ALA A 277 -2.26 -14.10 20.65
CA ALA A 277 -3.25 -13.33 19.93
C ALA A 277 -3.73 -14.09 18.69
N THR A 278 -5.04 -14.06 18.43
CA THR A 278 -5.58 -14.43 17.12
C THR A 278 -5.89 -13.17 16.33
N PHE A 279 -5.68 -13.25 15.03
CA PHE A 279 -5.85 -12.14 14.10
C PHE A 279 -6.76 -12.55 12.95
N GLU A 280 -7.72 -11.68 12.63
CA GLU A 280 -8.61 -11.81 11.48
C GLU A 280 -8.68 -10.46 10.76
N ALA A 281 -8.55 -10.49 9.43
CA ALA A 281 -8.83 -9.35 8.58
C ALA A 281 -9.79 -9.79 7.47
N VAL A 282 -10.96 -9.15 7.41
CA VAL A 282 -12.00 -9.44 6.41
C VAL A 282 -12.34 -8.16 5.69
N MET A 283 -12.43 -8.25 4.36
CA MET A 283 -12.80 -7.15 3.49
C MET A 283 -13.98 -7.58 2.63
N GLU A 284 -15.04 -6.79 2.70
CA GLU A 284 -16.25 -7.00 1.93
C GLU A 284 -16.54 -5.76 1.10
N THR A 285 -16.93 -5.99 -0.14
CA THR A 285 -17.26 -4.95 -1.08
C THR A 285 -18.74 -5.04 -1.45
N MET A 286 -19.35 -3.87 -1.65
CA MET A 286 -20.70 -3.77 -2.17
C MET A 286 -20.76 -2.69 -3.24
N PRO A 287 -21.53 -2.91 -4.32
CA PRO A 287 -21.80 -1.86 -5.29
C PRO A 287 -22.54 -0.73 -4.60
N MET A 288 -22.16 0.51 -4.87
CA MET A 288 -22.90 1.65 -4.36
C MET A 288 -24.26 1.73 -5.09
N PRO A 289 -25.40 1.86 -4.39
CA PRO A 289 -26.67 2.05 -5.05
C PRO A 289 -26.63 3.30 -5.94
N PRO A 290 -27.24 3.30 -7.13
CA PRO A 290 -27.26 4.46 -8.00
C PRO A 290 -27.87 5.66 -7.27
N VAL A 291 -27.25 6.83 -7.44
CA VAL A 291 -27.61 8.11 -6.78
C VAL A 291 -29.08 8.52 -6.99
N ALA A 292 -29.77 7.91 -7.96
CA ALA A 292 -31.18 8.17 -8.27
C ALA A 292 -32.18 7.83 -7.13
N ASP A 293 -31.82 7.02 -6.13
CA ASP A 293 -32.77 6.58 -5.09
C ASP A 293 -32.68 7.32 -3.75
N MET A 294 -31.73 8.25 -3.57
CA MET A 294 -31.64 9.04 -2.33
C MET A 294 -32.53 10.29 -2.33
N ALA A 295 -33.05 10.73 -3.48
CA ALA A 295 -33.92 11.90 -3.59
C ALA A 295 -35.42 11.57 -3.51
N SER A 296 -35.81 10.29 -3.66
CA SER A 296 -37.22 9.88 -3.69
C SER A 296 -37.81 9.64 -2.29
N THR A 297 -36.98 9.31 -1.30
CA THR A 297 -37.41 9.01 0.08
C THR A 297 -37.56 10.25 0.96
N ALA A 298 -36.93 11.38 0.63
CA ALA A 298 -37.05 12.62 1.41
C ALA A 298 -38.24 13.51 1.03
N ARG A 299 -38.96 13.24 -0.07
CA ARG A 299 -40.09 14.09 -0.55
C ARG A 299 -41.49 13.56 -0.23
N ARG A 300 -41.63 12.40 0.40
CA ARG A 300 -42.96 11.82 0.75
C ARG A 300 -43.42 12.03 2.19
N ALA A 301 -42.66 12.74 3.03
CA ALA A 301 -42.96 12.90 4.45
C ALA A 301 -43.40 14.32 4.87
N ILE A 302 -43.90 15.16 3.95
CA ILE A 302 -44.44 16.49 4.29
C ILE A 302 -45.72 16.76 3.49
N HIS A 303 -46.83 16.16 3.94
CA HIS A 303 -48.17 16.72 3.81
C HIS A 303 -49.11 16.03 4.82
N PRO A 304 -49.46 16.68 5.94
CA PRO A 304 -50.66 16.33 6.68
C PRO A 304 -51.85 17.12 6.10
N SER A 305 -52.96 16.41 5.90
CA SER A 305 -54.31 16.97 5.81
C SER A 305 -54.84 17.21 7.21
#